data_AF-A0A9D8JXC1-F1
#
_entry.id   AF-A0A9D8JXC1-F1
#
_cell.length_a   1.000
_cell.length_b   1.000
_cell.length_c   1.000
_cell.angle_alpha   90.00
_cell.angle_beta   90.00
_cell.angle_gamma   90.00
#
_symmetry.space_group_name_H-M   'P 1'
#
loop_
_entity.id
_entity.type
_entity.pdbx_description
1 polymer ?
#
loop_
_entity_poly.entity_id
_entity_poly.type
_entity_poly.pdbx_seq_one_letter_code
_entity_poly.pdbx_strand_id
1 'polypeptide(L)'
;MLLDIFLFDMDSVLLHPGGYRAALIETVNHFSRAMGFGDLAPTHDEIEAFEAAGITSEWDSAPISIAEIALTGQRPHYHSLVQRVSAEWRKGEYPVEAAHRLISNSKLLTSNGNLRLENLLLHSRDIRRSPALNIFQQFTLGDAFEETYGLPKTIEAHSTLLKHDRAALARPAPPNSAIYTARPTRPPRDVPPRLGYAPEAELGAQLVGLSHLPIIGFGSFQWLAETIGGDPEAYLKPSPVHALAAIGAAIGASESESLRAAEAAARNEWLSPLQELRGVKGRVTVFEDSARSIVGVREAASLLGENWECVGVGISPGGPKKLALEKVANRVYPSVNDAIDGELNA
;
A
#
# COMPACT_ATOMS: atom_id res chain seq x y z
N MET A 1 8.55 -24.60 -23.67
CA MET A 1 9.30 -24.12 -22.50
C MET A 1 8.31 -23.55 -21.51
N LEU A 2 8.55 -23.72 -20.21
CA LEU A 2 7.74 -23.09 -19.16
C LEU A 2 8.21 -21.65 -18.99
N LEU A 3 7.29 -20.68 -18.97
CA LEU A 3 7.60 -19.30 -18.62
C LEU A 3 7.44 -19.11 -17.12
N ASP A 4 8.54 -18.79 -16.43
CA ASP A 4 8.54 -18.51 -14.99
C ASP A 4 8.54 -16.99 -14.74
N ILE A 5 7.64 -16.56 -13.86
CA ILE A 5 7.46 -15.16 -13.42
C ILE A 5 7.46 -15.11 -11.90
N PHE A 6 8.10 -14.10 -11.32
CA PHE A 6 8.21 -13.92 -9.88
C PHE A 6 7.65 -12.57 -9.45
N LEU A 7 6.69 -12.58 -8.53
CA LEU A 7 6.10 -11.38 -7.96
C LEU A 7 6.52 -11.27 -6.50
N PHE A 8 7.02 -10.11 -6.11
CA PHE A 8 7.40 -9.83 -4.72
C PHE A 8 6.52 -8.71 -4.17
N ASP A 9 5.85 -8.97 -3.05
CA ASP A 9 5.36 -7.87 -2.25
C ASP A 9 6.50 -7.10 -1.59
N MET A 10 6.26 -5.87 -1.18
CA MET A 10 7.25 -5.04 -0.51
C MET A 10 7.24 -5.24 1.01
N ASP A 11 6.10 -5.01 1.64
CA ASP A 11 6.01 -4.92 3.10
C ASP A 11 5.99 -6.31 3.74
N SER A 12 6.84 -6.50 4.75
CA SER A 12 7.09 -7.81 5.40
C SER A 12 7.64 -8.92 4.49
N VAL A 13 7.95 -8.62 3.23
CA VAL A 13 8.59 -9.54 2.28
C VAL A 13 9.97 -9.02 1.91
N LEU A 14 10.04 -7.92 1.14
CA LEU A 14 11.31 -7.29 0.77
C LEU A 14 11.85 -6.39 1.89
N LEU A 15 10.96 -5.81 2.69
CA LEU A 15 11.27 -4.90 3.79
C LEU A 15 10.74 -5.39 5.12
N HIS A 16 11.43 -5.02 6.19
CA HIS A 16 10.82 -4.87 7.50
C HIS A 16 10.29 -3.43 7.61
N PRO A 17 8.97 -3.21 7.50
CA PRO A 17 8.41 -1.87 7.49
C PRO A 17 8.49 -1.23 8.88
N GLY A 18 8.80 0.06 8.91
CA GLY A 18 8.80 0.87 10.13
C GLY A 18 8.50 2.35 9.88
N GLY A 19 8.69 2.83 8.66
CA GLY A 19 8.54 4.25 8.34
C GLY A 19 7.11 4.78 8.45
N TYR A 20 6.10 4.01 8.03
CA TYR A 20 4.70 4.46 8.11
C TYR A 20 4.18 4.57 9.54
N ARG A 21 4.42 3.57 10.39
CA ARG A 21 4.02 3.63 11.80
C ARG A 21 4.68 4.82 12.51
N ALA A 22 5.96 5.08 12.22
CA ALA A 22 6.66 6.27 12.74
C ALA A 22 6.04 7.57 12.22
N ALA A 23 5.74 7.67 10.92
CA ALA A 23 5.09 8.87 10.34
C ALA A 23 3.69 9.10 10.90
N LEU A 24 2.89 8.05 11.11
CA LEU A 24 1.57 8.12 11.74
C LEU A 24 1.67 8.74 13.15
N ILE A 25 2.58 8.20 13.97
CA ILE A 25 2.79 8.69 15.35
C ILE A 25 3.19 10.16 15.33
N GLU A 26 4.17 10.54 14.51
CA GLU A 26 4.63 11.93 14.42
C GLU A 26 3.55 12.87 13.87
N THR A 27 2.73 12.40 12.93
CA THR A 27 1.62 13.18 12.38
C THR A 27 0.56 13.46 13.44
N VAL A 28 0.11 12.44 14.17
CA VAL A 28 -0.89 12.64 15.23
C VAL A 28 -0.34 13.54 16.34
N ASN A 29 0.92 13.33 16.74
CA ASN A 29 1.59 14.17 17.74
C ASN A 29 1.78 15.61 17.27
N HIS A 30 2.08 15.84 15.99
CA HIS A 30 2.19 17.19 15.43
C HIS A 30 0.90 17.98 15.67
N PHE A 31 -0.26 17.39 15.32
CA PHE A 31 -1.54 18.05 15.52
C PHE A 31 -1.94 18.15 16.99
N SER A 32 -1.73 17.11 17.81
CA SER A 32 -2.09 17.16 19.23
C SER A 32 -1.26 18.20 20.00
N ARG A 33 0.04 18.33 19.69
CA ARG A 33 0.90 19.40 20.22
C ARG A 33 0.43 20.78 19.76
N ALA A 34 0.11 20.94 18.48
CA ALA A 34 -0.40 22.20 17.94
C ALA A 34 -1.74 22.63 18.56
N MET A 35 -2.53 21.67 19.05
CA MET A 35 -3.78 21.91 19.79
C MET A 35 -3.56 22.15 21.31
N GLY A 36 -2.32 22.03 21.81
CA GLY A 36 -1.99 22.25 23.22
C GLY A 36 -2.18 21.04 24.14
N PHE A 37 -2.37 19.84 23.58
CA PHE A 37 -2.66 18.63 24.36
C PHE A 37 -1.45 17.69 24.57
N GLY A 38 -0.28 18.06 24.05
CA GLY A 38 0.94 17.23 24.14
C GLY A 38 0.91 16.03 23.19
N ASP A 39 1.53 14.92 23.59
CA ASP A 39 1.71 13.73 22.76
C ASP A 39 0.60 12.72 23.02
N LEU A 40 -0.32 12.59 22.06
CA LEU A 40 -1.52 11.77 22.20
C LEU A 40 -1.64 10.67 21.15
N ALA A 41 -0.60 10.45 20.33
CA ALA A 41 -0.58 9.42 19.29
C ALA A 41 -0.87 7.99 19.78
N PRO A 42 -1.36 7.10 18.88
CA PRO A 42 -1.53 5.69 19.20
C PRO A 42 -0.18 5.00 19.44
N THR A 43 -0.19 3.96 20.28
CA THR A 43 0.95 3.04 20.43
C THR A 43 1.01 2.04 19.28
N HIS A 44 2.08 1.25 19.18
CA HIS A 44 2.19 0.19 18.17
C HIS A 44 1.05 -0.84 18.28
N ASP A 45 0.75 -1.29 19.50
CA ASP A 45 -0.36 -2.22 19.75
C ASP A 45 -1.73 -1.63 19.35
N GLU A 46 -1.91 -0.33 19.51
CA GLU A 46 -3.15 0.35 19.10
C GLU A 46 -3.22 0.55 17.59
N ILE A 47 -2.09 0.77 16.91
CA ILE A 47 -2.02 0.76 15.44
C ILE A 47 -2.40 -0.63 14.90
N GLU A 48 -1.91 -1.70 15.54
CA GLU A 48 -2.29 -3.07 15.19
C GLU A 48 -3.80 -3.31 15.39
N ALA A 49 -4.45 -2.62 16.33
CA ALA A 49 -5.90 -2.67 16.47
C ALA A 49 -6.64 -2.04 15.27
N PHE A 50 -6.14 -0.92 14.72
CA PHE A 50 -6.67 -0.36 13.47
C PHE A 50 -6.52 -1.35 12.31
N GLU A 51 -5.32 -1.90 12.15
CA GLU A 51 -5.00 -2.87 11.09
C GLU A 51 -5.88 -4.12 11.18
N ALA A 52 -6.05 -4.67 12.40
CA ALA A 52 -6.89 -5.84 12.66
C ALA A 52 -8.38 -5.58 12.35
N ALA A 53 -8.83 -4.33 12.46
CA ALA A 53 -10.18 -3.90 12.09
C ALA A 53 -10.33 -3.55 10.60
N GLY A 54 -9.26 -3.73 9.80
CA GLY A 54 -9.23 -3.43 8.37
C GLY A 54 -8.91 -1.98 8.01
N ILE A 55 -8.60 -1.13 8.99
CA ILE A 55 -8.16 0.26 8.79
C ILE A 55 -6.63 0.24 8.65
N THR A 56 -6.15 -0.12 7.46
CA THR A 56 -4.73 -0.37 7.21
C THR A 56 -3.99 0.80 6.57
N SER A 57 -4.69 1.88 6.21
CA SER A 57 -4.08 3.08 5.63
C SER A 57 -3.91 4.16 6.68
N GLU A 58 -2.70 4.72 6.79
CA GLU A 58 -2.41 5.88 7.63
C GLU A 58 -3.15 7.14 7.17
N TRP A 59 -3.58 7.17 5.90
CA TRP A 59 -4.44 8.22 5.37
C TRP A 59 -5.85 8.15 5.94
N ASP A 60 -6.20 7.05 6.62
CA ASP A 60 -7.43 6.91 7.40
C ASP A 60 -7.16 7.00 8.91
N SER A 61 -6.18 6.26 9.44
CA SER A 61 -5.94 6.21 10.88
C SER A 61 -5.45 7.54 11.46
N ALA A 62 -4.61 8.30 10.75
CA ALA A 62 -4.15 9.62 11.20
C ALA A 62 -5.32 10.62 11.33
N PRO A 63 -6.13 10.89 10.30
CA PRO A 63 -7.21 11.85 10.42
C PRO A 63 -8.31 11.42 11.40
N ILE A 64 -8.62 10.12 11.51
CA ILE A 64 -9.54 9.60 12.54
C ILE A 64 -9.04 9.93 13.95
N SER A 65 -7.75 9.67 14.19
CA SER A 65 -7.10 9.97 15.47
C SER A 65 -7.12 11.45 15.81
N ILE A 66 -6.74 12.29 14.84
CA ILE A 66 -6.69 13.76 15.00
C ILE A 66 -8.09 14.32 15.25
N ALA A 67 -9.11 13.80 14.56
CA ALA A 67 -10.49 14.24 14.73
C ALA A 67 -11.01 13.96 16.15
N GLU A 68 -10.79 12.75 16.67
CA GLU A 68 -11.19 12.39 18.04
C GLU A 68 -10.47 13.26 19.09
N ILE A 69 -9.17 13.53 18.91
CA ILE A 69 -8.42 14.42 19.80
C ILE A 69 -8.99 15.84 19.75
N ALA A 70 -9.26 16.37 18.55
CA ALA A 70 -9.80 17.72 18.38
C ALA A 70 -11.21 17.89 19.00
N LEU A 71 -11.96 16.80 19.13
CA LEU A 71 -13.29 16.76 19.72
C LEU A 71 -13.29 16.58 21.24
N THR A 72 -12.33 15.81 21.77
CA THR A 72 -12.33 15.43 23.19
C THR A 72 -11.30 16.20 24.01
N GLY A 73 -10.26 16.73 23.37
CA GLY A 73 -9.12 17.36 24.03
C GLY A 73 -8.28 16.39 24.87
N GLN A 74 -8.44 15.08 24.64
CA GLN A 74 -7.83 14.03 25.44
C GLN A 74 -7.29 12.92 24.54
N ARG A 75 -6.45 12.05 25.11
CA ARG A 75 -5.98 10.86 24.40
C ARG A 75 -7.17 9.95 24.08
N PRO A 76 -7.37 9.54 22.82
CA PRO A 76 -8.41 8.57 22.49
C PRO A 76 -8.18 7.25 23.21
N HIS A 77 -9.28 6.62 23.61
CA HIS A 77 -9.27 5.19 23.87
C HIS A 77 -9.28 4.45 22.53
N TYR A 78 -8.10 4.31 21.90
CA TYR A 78 -7.98 3.90 20.49
C TYR A 78 -8.70 2.60 20.15
N HIS A 79 -8.64 1.57 21.01
CA HIS A 79 -9.40 0.34 20.82
C HIS A 79 -10.92 0.59 20.71
N SER A 80 -11.48 1.46 21.56
CA SER A 80 -12.90 1.82 21.52
C SER A 80 -13.21 2.70 20.32
N LEU A 81 -12.31 3.62 19.94
CA LEU A 81 -12.45 4.43 18.74
C LEU A 81 -12.56 3.55 17.49
N VAL A 82 -11.63 2.62 17.33
CA VAL A 82 -11.63 1.64 16.22
C VAL A 82 -12.93 0.86 16.20
N GLN A 83 -13.38 0.31 17.34
CA GLN A 83 -14.64 -0.43 17.42
C GLN A 83 -15.85 0.39 16.97
N ARG A 84 -15.94 1.66 17.37
CA ARG A 84 -17.04 2.55 16.96
C ARG A 84 -17.00 2.83 15.46
N VAL A 85 -15.82 3.17 14.92
CA VAL A 85 -15.65 3.44 13.48
C VAL A 85 -16.00 2.20 12.66
N SER A 86 -15.48 1.03 13.03
CA SER A 86 -15.75 -0.22 12.34
C SER A 86 -17.23 -0.63 12.40
N ALA A 87 -17.95 -0.30 13.48
CA ALA A 87 -19.38 -0.56 13.58
C ALA A 87 -20.23 0.26 12.58
N GLU A 88 -19.77 1.46 12.23
CA GLU A 88 -20.43 2.34 11.25
C GLU A 88 -19.91 2.16 9.82
N TRP A 89 -18.79 1.44 9.64
CA TRP A 89 -18.12 1.32 8.35
C TRP A 89 -18.89 0.41 7.39
N ARG A 90 -19.27 0.96 6.22
CA ARG A 90 -20.05 0.25 5.22
C ARG A 90 -19.15 -0.22 4.08
N LYS A 91 -19.57 -1.30 3.43
CA LYS A 91 -18.88 -1.83 2.24
C LYS A 91 -18.84 -0.77 1.14
N GLY A 92 -17.64 -0.55 0.60
CA GLY A 92 -17.41 0.40 -0.50
C GLY A 92 -17.12 1.83 -0.05
N GLU A 93 -17.04 2.08 1.25
CA GLU A 93 -16.64 3.38 1.81
C GLU A 93 -15.22 3.29 2.38
N TYR A 94 -14.60 4.45 2.60
CA TYR A 94 -13.39 4.59 3.38
C TYR A 94 -13.69 4.71 4.89
N PRO A 95 -12.81 4.23 5.78
CA PRO A 95 -13.01 4.33 7.23
C PRO A 95 -13.23 5.76 7.73
N VAL A 96 -12.61 6.76 7.09
CA VAL A 96 -12.81 8.18 7.40
C VAL A 96 -14.23 8.68 7.15
N GLU A 97 -14.97 8.08 6.21
CA GLU A 97 -16.37 8.42 5.95
C GLU A 97 -17.27 7.92 7.09
N ALA A 98 -16.98 6.73 7.61
CA ALA A 98 -17.63 6.19 8.80
C ALA A 98 -17.34 7.04 10.04
N ALA A 99 -16.08 7.42 10.23
CA ALA A 99 -15.68 8.33 11.30
C ALA A 99 -16.38 9.70 11.17
N HIS A 100 -16.46 10.26 9.96
CA HIS A 100 -17.16 11.53 9.71
C HIS A 100 -18.64 11.43 10.12
N ARG A 101 -19.34 10.34 9.78
CA ARG A 101 -20.73 10.15 10.21
C ARG A 101 -20.90 10.13 11.73
N LEU A 102 -19.98 9.49 12.45
CA LEU A 102 -20.02 9.42 13.91
C LEU A 102 -19.94 10.79 14.59
N ILE A 103 -19.19 11.72 13.99
CA ILE A 103 -18.80 12.97 14.67
C ILE A 103 -19.22 14.25 13.94
N SER A 104 -19.92 14.15 12.82
CA SER A 104 -20.36 15.31 12.00
C SER A 104 -21.24 16.31 12.75
N ASN A 105 -21.98 15.86 13.77
CA ASN A 105 -22.82 16.71 14.61
C ASN A 105 -22.10 17.29 15.84
N SER A 106 -20.81 16.97 16.01
CA SER A 106 -20.03 17.39 17.17
C SER A 106 -19.27 18.68 16.88
N LYS A 107 -19.19 19.57 17.87
CA LYS A 107 -18.43 20.82 17.77
C LYS A 107 -16.99 20.56 18.19
N LEU A 108 -16.02 20.86 17.31
CA LEU A 108 -14.59 20.80 17.65
C LEU A 108 -14.29 21.74 18.83
N LEU A 109 -13.48 21.27 19.78
CA LEU A 109 -13.09 22.06 20.97
C LEU A 109 -12.03 23.11 20.65
N THR A 110 -11.37 23.01 19.50
CA THR A 110 -10.30 23.92 19.10
C THR A 110 -10.76 24.85 17.98
N SER A 111 -10.36 26.12 18.06
CA SER A 111 -10.61 27.15 17.05
C SER A 111 -9.46 27.25 16.03
N ASN A 112 -8.66 26.19 15.88
CA ASN A 112 -7.56 26.20 14.91
C ASN A 112 -8.18 26.21 13.50
N GLY A 113 -8.32 27.41 12.91
CA GLY A 113 -9.21 27.69 11.77
C GLY A 113 -8.95 26.88 10.50
N ASN A 114 -7.84 26.14 10.45
CA ASN A 114 -7.44 25.26 9.36
C ASN A 114 -7.90 23.80 9.53
N LEU A 115 -8.30 23.38 10.74
CA LEU A 115 -8.81 22.04 11.01
C LEU A 115 -10.33 21.98 10.79
N ARG A 116 -10.73 21.92 9.52
CA ARG A 116 -12.11 21.60 9.15
C ARG A 116 -12.28 20.08 9.12
N LEU A 117 -13.30 19.57 9.81
CA LEU A 117 -13.59 18.14 9.88
C LEU A 117 -13.72 17.50 8.49
N GLU A 118 -14.37 18.21 7.55
CA GLU A 118 -14.50 17.79 6.16
C GLU A 118 -13.13 17.62 5.47
N ASN A 119 -12.21 18.57 5.65
CA ASN A 119 -10.86 18.48 5.07
C ASN A 119 -10.05 17.33 5.67
N LEU A 120 -10.25 17.06 6.96
CA LEU A 120 -9.54 16.00 7.65
C LEU A 120 -10.03 14.61 7.21
N LEU A 121 -11.36 14.42 7.11
CA LEU A 121 -11.96 13.10 6.89
C LEU A 121 -12.42 12.86 5.46
N LEU A 122 -13.17 13.79 4.85
CA LEU A 122 -13.74 13.59 3.51
C LEU A 122 -12.76 13.90 2.38
N HIS A 123 -11.65 14.57 2.70
CA HIS A 123 -10.59 14.87 1.75
C HIS A 123 -9.26 14.24 2.13
N SER A 124 -9.27 13.20 2.98
CA SER A 124 -8.07 12.62 3.58
C SER A 124 -6.97 12.21 2.59
N ARG A 125 -7.35 11.92 1.34
CA ARG A 125 -6.47 11.49 0.22
C ARG A 125 -6.00 12.63 -0.71
N ASP A 126 -6.45 13.87 -0.49
CA ASP A 126 -6.05 15.03 -1.29
C ASP A 126 -4.92 15.80 -0.58
N ILE A 127 -3.71 15.73 -1.14
CA ILE A 127 -2.50 16.34 -0.52
C ILE A 127 -2.59 17.87 -0.32
N ARG A 128 -3.41 18.56 -1.11
CA ARG A 128 -3.59 20.02 -1.02
C ARG A 128 -4.67 20.40 -0.03
N ARG A 129 -5.65 19.52 0.21
CA ARG A 129 -6.80 19.79 1.08
C ARG A 129 -6.71 19.13 2.44
N SER A 130 -6.11 17.94 2.54
CA SER A 130 -5.94 17.19 3.78
C SER A 130 -4.71 17.67 4.55
N PRO A 131 -4.88 18.34 5.70
CA PRO A 131 -3.76 18.72 6.53
C PRO A 131 -3.04 17.48 7.11
N ALA A 132 -3.77 16.40 7.41
CA ALA A 132 -3.19 15.17 7.93
C ALA A 132 -2.28 14.50 6.91
N LEU A 133 -2.75 14.32 5.66
CA LEU A 133 -1.94 13.71 4.60
C LEU A 133 -0.72 14.57 4.26
N ASN A 134 -0.89 15.89 4.24
CA ASN A 134 0.20 16.82 3.98
C ASN A 134 1.34 16.65 4.99
N ILE A 135 1.03 16.69 6.29
CA ILE A 135 2.04 16.51 7.36
C ILE A 135 2.59 15.07 7.35
N PHE A 136 1.72 14.07 7.15
CA PHE A 136 2.14 12.67 7.04
C PHE A 136 3.19 12.49 5.96
N GLN A 137 2.93 13.02 4.76
CA GLN A 137 3.87 12.91 3.65
C GLN A 137 5.16 13.69 3.87
N GLN A 138 5.14 14.80 4.61
CA GLN A 138 6.38 15.49 5.01
C GLN A 138 7.24 14.63 5.93
N PHE A 139 6.65 13.84 6.85
CA PHE A 139 7.40 12.87 7.64
C PHE A 139 7.85 11.66 6.82
N THR A 140 6.95 11.08 6.02
CA THR A 140 7.23 9.89 5.19
C THR A 140 8.37 10.15 4.20
N LEU A 141 8.31 11.24 3.44
CA LEU A 141 9.26 11.54 2.37
C LEU A 141 10.43 12.42 2.81
N GLY A 142 10.28 13.18 3.90
CA GLY A 142 11.30 14.13 4.35
C GLY A 142 11.64 15.14 3.26
N ASP A 143 12.89 15.14 2.81
CA ASP A 143 13.41 16.12 1.85
C ASP A 143 12.85 15.94 0.43
N ALA A 144 12.36 14.74 0.09
CA ALA A 144 11.75 14.48 -1.21
C ALA A 144 10.32 15.06 -1.35
N PHE A 145 9.74 15.60 -0.28
CA PHE A 145 8.35 16.09 -0.28
C PHE A 145 8.11 17.21 -1.30
N GLU A 146 8.97 18.24 -1.33
CA GLU A 146 8.75 19.42 -2.18
C GLU A 146 8.86 19.07 -3.66
N GLU A 147 9.84 18.24 -4.02
CA GLU A 147 9.99 17.70 -5.39
C GLU A 147 8.80 16.83 -5.78
N THR A 148 8.27 16.03 -4.86
CA THR A 148 7.15 15.12 -5.12
C THR A 148 5.85 15.87 -5.37
N TYR A 149 5.54 16.89 -4.57
CA TYR A 149 4.22 17.54 -4.57
C TYR A 149 4.19 18.95 -5.14
N GLY A 150 5.35 19.59 -5.33
CA GLY A 150 5.44 21.01 -5.68
C GLY A 150 4.79 21.91 -4.62
N LEU A 151 4.86 21.48 -3.36
CA LEU A 151 4.34 22.17 -2.19
C LEU A 151 5.49 22.48 -1.23
N PRO A 152 5.52 23.66 -0.60
CA PRO A 152 6.56 23.98 0.37
C PRO A 152 6.41 23.12 1.62
N LYS A 153 7.53 22.69 2.22
CA LYS A 153 7.52 22.08 3.56
C LYS A 153 7.10 23.12 4.60
N THR A 154 6.36 22.64 5.59
CA THR A 154 5.95 23.42 6.77
C THR A 154 6.59 22.92 8.05
N ILE A 155 7.24 21.75 8.00
CA ILE A 155 7.99 21.16 9.11
C ILE A 155 9.39 20.73 8.67
N GLU A 156 10.34 20.80 9.60
CA GLU A 156 11.64 20.17 9.44
C GLU A 156 11.52 18.69 9.80
N ALA A 157 11.64 17.82 8.81
CA ALA A 157 11.49 16.37 8.97
C ALA A 157 12.41 15.63 8.00
N HIS A 158 13.07 14.59 8.50
CA HIS A 158 13.77 13.58 7.70
C HIS A 158 12.82 12.41 7.38
N SER A 159 13.05 11.74 6.25
CA SER A 159 12.20 10.63 5.80
C SER A 159 12.16 9.51 6.83
N THR A 160 10.97 9.20 7.34
CA THR A 160 10.77 8.05 8.22
C THR A 160 10.93 6.74 7.47
N LEU A 161 10.57 6.67 6.18
CA LEU A 161 10.82 5.49 5.34
C LEU A 161 12.32 5.17 5.31
N LEU A 162 13.17 6.14 4.96
CA LEU A 162 14.62 5.93 4.88
C LEU A 162 15.25 5.63 6.25
N LYS A 163 14.67 6.17 7.33
CA LYS A 163 15.21 6.02 8.69
C LYS A 163 14.82 4.69 9.35
N HIS A 164 13.62 4.19 9.08
CA HIS A 164 13.02 3.11 9.86
C HIS A 164 12.75 1.83 9.08
N ASP A 165 12.61 1.88 7.75
CA ASP A 165 12.52 0.66 6.95
C ASP A 165 13.89 -0.03 6.92
N ARG A 166 13.89 -1.36 6.92
CA ARG A 166 15.10 -2.17 6.81
C ARG A 166 14.95 -3.21 5.72
N ALA A 167 16.01 -3.43 4.94
CA ALA A 167 16.05 -4.49 3.95
C ALA A 167 15.87 -5.87 4.63
N ALA A 168 14.95 -6.68 4.11
CA ALA A 168 14.78 -8.07 4.49
C ALA A 168 15.42 -9.03 3.46
N LEU A 169 15.48 -8.62 2.20
CA LEU A 169 16.14 -9.38 1.12
C LEU A 169 17.65 -9.12 1.09
N ALA A 170 18.45 -10.17 0.97
CA ALA A 170 19.91 -10.10 0.86
C ALA A 170 20.46 -10.68 -0.46
N ARG A 171 19.58 -11.00 -1.41
CA ARG A 171 19.89 -11.71 -2.66
C ARG A 171 19.29 -11.00 -3.88
N PRO A 172 19.86 -11.18 -5.09
CA PRO A 172 19.22 -10.68 -6.31
C PRO A 172 17.89 -11.40 -6.56
N ALA A 173 16.95 -10.70 -7.19
CA ALA A 173 15.73 -11.32 -7.67
C ALA A 173 16.01 -12.17 -8.93
N PRO A 174 15.20 -13.21 -9.18
CA PRO A 174 15.28 -14.00 -10.42
C PRO A 174 15.00 -13.14 -11.68
N PRO A 175 15.33 -13.63 -12.89
CA PRO A 175 14.78 -13.08 -14.12
C PRO A 175 13.25 -13.09 -14.11
N ASN A 176 12.64 -12.20 -14.90
CA ASN A 176 11.19 -12.04 -14.98
C ASN A 176 10.53 -11.76 -13.62
N SER A 177 11.12 -10.84 -12.86
CA SER A 177 10.60 -10.42 -11.56
C SER A 177 9.95 -9.04 -11.64
N ALA A 178 8.90 -8.84 -10.84
CA ALA A 178 8.31 -7.53 -10.59
C ALA A 178 8.02 -7.35 -9.09
N ILE A 179 8.08 -6.10 -8.64
CA ILE A 179 7.54 -5.70 -7.34
C ILE A 179 6.06 -5.34 -7.56
N TYR A 180 5.16 -5.92 -6.78
CA TYR A 180 3.75 -5.55 -6.76
C TYR A 180 3.36 -5.16 -5.33
N THR A 181 2.93 -3.92 -5.10
CA THR A 181 2.79 -3.41 -3.72
C THR A 181 1.66 -2.40 -3.56
N ALA A 182 1.06 -2.32 -2.38
CA ALA A 182 0.09 -1.28 -2.08
C ALA A 182 0.72 0.09 -1.81
N ARG A 183 2.05 0.17 -1.67
CA ARG A 183 2.73 1.46 -1.46
C ARG A 183 2.50 2.41 -2.64
N PRO A 184 2.44 3.73 -2.39
CA PRO A 184 2.57 4.75 -3.42
C PRO A 184 3.83 4.55 -4.26
N THR A 185 3.70 4.85 -5.54
CA THR A 185 4.78 4.76 -6.53
C THR A 185 4.80 6.04 -7.36
N ARG A 186 5.85 6.23 -8.14
CA ARG A 186 5.80 7.12 -9.32
C ARG A 186 4.74 6.62 -10.32
N PRO A 187 4.31 7.45 -11.30
CA PRO A 187 3.57 6.91 -12.43
C PRO A 187 4.43 5.89 -13.20
N PRO A 188 3.85 5.11 -14.12
CA PRO A 188 4.58 4.12 -14.92
C PRO A 188 5.89 4.68 -15.50
N ARG A 189 6.98 3.92 -15.47
CA ARG A 189 8.31 4.39 -15.87
C ARG A 189 8.40 4.89 -17.30
N ASP A 190 7.56 4.34 -18.16
CA ASP A 190 7.50 4.68 -19.58
C ASP A 190 6.61 5.91 -19.88
N VAL A 191 6.01 6.54 -18.86
CA VAL A 191 5.29 7.81 -19.01
C VAL A 191 6.06 8.98 -18.40
N PRO A 192 5.81 10.24 -18.83
CA PRO A 192 6.48 11.40 -18.25
C PRO A 192 6.23 11.53 -16.73
N PRO A 193 7.23 11.95 -15.94
CA PRO A 193 7.07 12.15 -14.51
C PRO A 193 6.03 13.25 -14.23
N ARG A 194 5.28 13.08 -13.13
CA ARG A 194 4.23 14.01 -12.70
C ARG A 194 4.29 14.21 -11.19
N LEU A 195 3.96 15.43 -10.75
CA LEU A 195 3.79 15.74 -9.33
C LEU A 195 2.59 14.99 -8.75
N GLY A 196 2.63 14.73 -7.45
CA GLY A 196 1.54 14.07 -6.73
C GLY A 196 1.69 12.55 -6.60
N TYR A 197 2.79 11.98 -7.10
CA TYR A 197 3.07 10.55 -7.08
C TYR A 197 4.28 10.28 -6.18
N ALA A 198 4.00 9.86 -4.94
CA ALA A 198 5.04 9.66 -3.95
C ALA A 198 5.90 8.42 -4.27
N PRO A 199 7.24 8.54 -4.33
CA PRO A 199 8.13 7.48 -4.79
C PRO A 199 8.43 6.45 -3.68
N GLU A 200 7.42 6.06 -2.90
CA GLU A 200 7.61 5.33 -1.63
C GLU A 200 8.09 3.90 -1.86
N ALA A 201 7.52 3.21 -2.86
CA ALA A 201 7.99 1.90 -3.28
C ALA A 201 9.37 1.97 -3.95
N GLU A 202 9.68 3.05 -4.67
CA GLU A 202 11.00 3.24 -5.28
C GLU A 202 12.09 3.38 -4.22
N LEU A 203 11.83 4.10 -3.13
CA LEU A 203 12.73 4.18 -1.97
C LEU A 203 12.94 2.80 -1.35
N GLY A 204 11.87 2.03 -1.19
CA GLY A 204 11.93 0.65 -0.71
C GLY A 204 12.75 -0.27 -1.63
N ALA A 205 12.51 -0.20 -2.94
CA ALA A 205 13.24 -0.97 -3.95
C ALA A 205 14.72 -0.59 -3.99
N GLN A 206 15.05 0.69 -3.80
CA GLN A 206 16.44 1.16 -3.68
C GLN A 206 17.13 0.57 -2.44
N LEU A 207 16.45 0.54 -1.30
CA LEU A 207 16.99 0.00 -0.06
C LEU A 207 17.37 -1.49 -0.18
N VAL A 208 16.62 -2.27 -0.98
CA VAL A 208 16.89 -3.70 -1.21
C VAL A 208 17.72 -3.98 -2.48
N GLY A 209 18.18 -2.94 -3.19
CA GLY A 209 18.97 -3.10 -4.41
C GLY A 209 18.19 -3.60 -5.63
N LEU A 210 16.86 -3.46 -5.64
CA LEU A 210 15.97 -3.92 -6.71
C LEU A 210 15.34 -2.79 -7.54
N SER A 211 15.90 -1.57 -7.51
CA SER A 211 15.38 -0.43 -8.31
C SER A 211 15.29 -0.70 -9.81
N HIS A 212 16.01 -1.69 -10.33
CA HIS A 212 15.97 -2.07 -11.74
C HIS A 212 14.70 -2.86 -12.12
N LEU A 213 14.06 -3.56 -11.17
CA LEU A 213 12.83 -4.29 -11.43
C LEU A 213 11.66 -3.33 -11.70
N PRO A 214 10.69 -3.69 -12.54
CA PRO A 214 9.43 -2.96 -12.65
C PRO A 214 8.69 -2.96 -11.31
N ILE A 215 7.99 -1.86 -11.03
CA ILE A 215 7.22 -1.68 -9.79
C ILE A 215 5.79 -1.31 -10.18
N ILE A 216 4.85 -2.18 -9.85
CA ILE A 216 3.43 -1.89 -9.95
C ILE A 216 2.93 -1.61 -8.53
N GLY A 217 2.40 -0.41 -8.30
CA GLY A 217 1.78 -0.09 -7.01
C GLY A 217 0.72 1.00 -7.11
N PHE A 218 0.45 1.70 -6.01
CA PHE A 218 -0.70 2.60 -5.95
C PHE A 218 -0.58 3.76 -6.95
N GLY A 219 0.61 4.32 -7.16
CA GLY A 219 0.84 5.37 -8.16
C GLY A 219 0.59 4.87 -9.59
N SER A 220 0.93 3.62 -9.91
CA SER A 220 0.62 2.98 -11.19
C SER A 220 -0.90 2.99 -11.44
N PHE A 221 -1.71 2.64 -10.45
CA PHE A 221 -3.16 2.64 -10.56
C PHE A 221 -3.81 4.01 -10.46
N GLN A 222 -3.20 4.96 -9.74
CA GLN A 222 -3.60 6.36 -9.78
C GLN A 222 -3.49 6.91 -11.19
N TRP A 223 -2.36 6.65 -11.87
CA TRP A 223 -2.17 7.03 -13.27
C TRP A 223 -3.21 6.37 -14.18
N LEU A 224 -3.48 5.07 -13.99
CA LEU A 224 -4.47 4.36 -14.79
C LEU A 224 -5.87 4.96 -14.59
N ALA A 225 -6.30 5.13 -13.34
CA ALA A 225 -7.60 5.70 -12.98
C ALA A 225 -7.77 7.14 -13.51
N GLU A 226 -6.73 7.97 -13.46
CA GLU A 226 -6.75 9.30 -14.10
C GLU A 226 -6.92 9.21 -15.62
N THR A 227 -6.39 8.16 -16.24
CA THR A 227 -6.37 7.98 -17.69
C THR A 227 -7.69 7.43 -18.25
N ILE A 228 -8.32 6.48 -17.56
CA ILE A 228 -9.52 5.78 -18.04
C ILE A 228 -10.77 6.04 -17.19
N GLY A 229 -10.64 6.78 -16.09
CA GLY A 229 -11.66 6.94 -15.06
C GLY A 229 -11.72 5.74 -14.13
N GLY A 230 -11.98 5.97 -12.84
CA GLY A 230 -12.13 4.90 -11.85
C GLY A 230 -11.56 5.29 -10.49
N ASP A 231 -11.53 4.32 -9.58
CA ASP A 231 -10.89 4.43 -8.27
C ASP A 231 -9.61 3.60 -8.27
N PRO A 232 -8.41 4.18 -8.03
CA PRO A 232 -7.17 3.42 -7.96
C PRO A 232 -7.18 2.30 -6.91
N GLU A 233 -7.89 2.46 -5.79
CA GLU A 233 -7.94 1.43 -4.74
C GLU A 233 -8.68 0.16 -5.20
N ALA A 234 -9.60 0.27 -6.17
CA ALA A 234 -10.30 -0.88 -6.73
C ALA A 234 -9.38 -1.84 -7.51
N TYR A 235 -8.22 -1.35 -7.96
CA TYR A 235 -7.24 -2.15 -8.71
C TYR A 235 -6.13 -2.72 -7.83
N LEU A 236 -5.99 -2.24 -6.59
CA LEU A 236 -4.96 -2.72 -5.67
C LEU A 236 -5.22 -4.16 -5.19
N LYS A 237 -4.18 -4.77 -4.62
CA LYS A 237 -4.28 -6.13 -4.06
C LYS A 237 -5.41 -6.18 -3.03
N PRO A 238 -6.30 -7.20 -3.04
CA PRO A 238 -6.17 -8.49 -3.71
C PRO A 238 -6.78 -8.56 -5.12
N SER A 239 -7.04 -7.44 -5.81
CA SER A 239 -7.54 -7.46 -7.19
C SER A 239 -6.58 -8.21 -8.12
N PRO A 240 -7.09 -9.13 -8.99
CA PRO A 240 -6.26 -9.80 -9.98
C PRO A 240 -5.66 -8.84 -11.02
N VAL A 241 -6.26 -7.64 -11.19
CA VAL A 241 -5.71 -6.59 -12.08
C VAL A 241 -4.29 -6.21 -11.67
N HIS A 242 -4.03 -6.11 -10.36
CA HIS A 242 -2.70 -5.82 -9.85
C HIS A 242 -1.67 -6.86 -10.29
N ALA A 243 -1.98 -8.13 -10.05
CA ALA A 243 -1.10 -9.23 -10.39
C ALA A 243 -0.90 -9.35 -11.90
N LEU A 244 -1.96 -9.20 -12.70
CA LEU A 244 -1.88 -9.20 -14.16
C LEU A 244 -0.95 -8.10 -14.69
N ALA A 245 -1.07 -6.87 -14.16
CA ALA A 245 -0.19 -5.78 -14.56
C ALA A 245 1.28 -6.07 -14.21
N ALA A 246 1.53 -6.63 -13.02
CA ALA A 246 2.87 -7.01 -12.60
C ALA A 246 3.46 -8.16 -13.43
N ILE A 247 2.64 -9.14 -13.84
CA ILE A 247 3.02 -10.22 -14.76
C ILE A 247 3.43 -9.65 -16.13
N GLY A 248 2.64 -8.73 -16.69
CA GLY A 248 2.97 -8.08 -17.96
C GLY A 248 4.29 -7.31 -17.88
N ALA A 249 4.51 -6.55 -16.80
CA ALA A 249 5.74 -5.81 -16.61
C ALA A 249 6.95 -6.74 -16.39
N ALA A 250 6.77 -7.85 -15.66
CA ALA A 250 7.82 -8.81 -15.37
C ALA A 250 8.43 -9.45 -16.63
N ILE A 251 7.64 -9.64 -17.71
CA ILE A 251 8.14 -10.16 -18.99
C ILE A 251 8.82 -9.10 -19.87
N GLY A 252 9.04 -7.89 -19.33
CA GLY A 252 9.75 -6.81 -19.99
C GLY A 252 8.88 -5.88 -20.85
N ALA A 253 7.55 -6.00 -20.77
CA ALA A 253 6.66 -5.02 -21.39
C ALA A 253 6.67 -3.69 -20.62
N SER A 254 6.17 -2.63 -21.27
CA SER A 254 6.03 -1.34 -20.61
C SER A 254 5.02 -1.42 -19.44
N GLU A 255 5.24 -0.64 -18.39
CA GLU A 255 4.36 -0.65 -17.22
C GLU A 255 2.97 -0.09 -17.60
N SER A 256 2.92 0.95 -18.44
CA SER A 256 1.67 1.56 -18.87
C SER A 256 0.81 0.65 -19.76
N GLU A 257 1.40 -0.11 -20.70
CA GLU A 257 0.66 -1.10 -21.50
C GLU A 257 0.21 -2.27 -20.65
N SER A 258 1.05 -2.73 -19.72
CA SER A 258 0.71 -3.82 -18.80
C SER A 258 -0.50 -3.48 -17.92
N LEU A 259 -0.58 -2.24 -17.43
CA LEU A 259 -1.73 -1.74 -16.66
C LEU A 259 -3.02 -1.73 -17.49
N ARG A 260 -2.96 -1.21 -18.72
CA ARG A 260 -4.13 -1.17 -19.62
C ARG A 260 -4.59 -2.57 -20.01
N ALA A 261 -3.65 -3.46 -20.32
CA ALA A 261 -3.95 -4.84 -20.66
C ALA A 261 -4.57 -5.60 -19.48
N ALA A 262 -4.07 -5.37 -18.25
CA ALA A 262 -4.62 -5.99 -17.05
C ALA A 262 -6.07 -5.53 -16.77
N GLU A 263 -6.35 -4.25 -16.98
CA GLU A 263 -7.69 -3.69 -16.83
C GLU A 263 -8.66 -4.23 -17.87
N ALA A 264 -8.24 -4.27 -19.14
CA ALA A 264 -9.01 -4.88 -20.22
C ALA A 264 -9.29 -6.37 -19.93
N ALA A 265 -8.29 -7.11 -19.44
CA ALA A 265 -8.43 -8.54 -19.13
C ALA A 265 -9.47 -8.80 -18.03
N ALA A 266 -9.60 -7.91 -17.04
CA ALA A 266 -10.66 -7.99 -16.04
C ALA A 266 -12.07 -7.77 -16.61
N ARG A 267 -12.18 -7.14 -17.79
CA ARG A 267 -13.41 -7.01 -18.59
C ARG A 267 -13.55 -8.10 -19.65
N ASN A 268 -12.71 -9.14 -19.59
CA ASN A 268 -12.63 -10.23 -20.56
C ASN A 268 -12.23 -9.77 -21.98
N GLU A 269 -11.51 -8.65 -22.08
CA GLU A 269 -10.89 -8.15 -23.31
C GLU A 269 -9.36 -8.36 -23.21
N TRP A 270 -8.74 -8.95 -24.23
CA TRP A 270 -7.32 -9.33 -24.17
C TRP A 270 -6.49 -8.47 -25.10
N LEU A 271 -5.62 -7.65 -24.52
CA LEU A 271 -4.67 -6.78 -25.22
C LEU A 271 -3.23 -7.21 -24.92
N SER A 272 -2.31 -6.88 -25.82
CA SER A 272 -0.87 -6.99 -25.54
C SER A 272 -0.49 -6.15 -24.32
N PRO A 273 0.44 -6.60 -23.46
CA PRO A 273 1.26 -7.81 -23.59
C PRO A 273 0.63 -9.11 -23.02
N LEU A 274 -0.56 -9.02 -22.40
CA LEU A 274 -1.18 -10.17 -21.73
C LEU A 274 -1.85 -11.13 -22.72
N GLN A 275 -2.25 -10.63 -23.89
CA GLN A 275 -2.80 -11.45 -24.96
C GLN A 275 -1.80 -12.53 -25.42
N GLU A 276 -0.51 -12.21 -25.51
CA GLU A 276 0.55 -13.14 -25.93
C GLU A 276 0.80 -14.25 -24.90
N LEU A 277 0.42 -14.03 -23.64
CA LEU A 277 0.54 -15.03 -22.57
C LEU A 277 -0.59 -16.08 -22.64
N ARG A 278 -1.66 -15.80 -23.38
CA ARG A 278 -2.77 -16.75 -23.57
C ARG A 278 -2.30 -17.95 -24.37
N GLY A 279 -2.51 -19.14 -23.82
CA GLY A 279 -2.09 -20.41 -24.45
C GLY A 279 -0.61 -20.76 -24.24
N VAL A 280 0.18 -19.88 -23.61
CA VAL A 280 1.52 -20.21 -23.11
C VAL A 280 1.39 -21.06 -21.85
N LYS A 281 2.31 -22.00 -21.66
CA LYS A 281 2.48 -22.69 -20.39
C LYS A 281 3.35 -21.83 -19.47
N GLY A 282 2.77 -21.35 -18.37
CA GLY A 282 3.43 -20.41 -17.47
C GLY A 282 3.24 -20.75 -16.01
N ARG A 283 4.09 -20.17 -15.16
CA ARG A 283 4.02 -20.28 -13.71
C ARG A 283 4.34 -18.93 -13.09
N VAL A 284 3.44 -18.46 -12.23
CA VAL A 284 3.65 -17.27 -11.41
C VAL A 284 3.94 -17.72 -9.99
N THR A 285 5.13 -17.39 -9.49
CA THR A 285 5.49 -17.58 -8.09
C THR A 285 5.36 -16.24 -7.39
N VAL A 286 4.53 -16.16 -6.35
CA VAL A 286 4.34 -14.93 -5.59
C VAL A 286 4.84 -15.08 -4.15
N PHE A 287 5.74 -14.19 -3.74
CA PHE A 287 6.22 -14.06 -2.37
C PHE A 287 5.40 -13.00 -1.67
N GLU A 288 4.59 -13.41 -0.71
CA GLU A 288 3.60 -12.52 -0.09
C GLU A 288 3.32 -12.85 1.38
N ASP A 289 3.03 -11.83 2.16
CA ASP A 289 2.73 -11.92 3.59
C ASP A 289 1.21 -12.02 3.88
N SER A 290 0.38 -11.78 2.85
CA SER A 290 -1.08 -11.73 2.93
C SER A 290 -1.75 -12.87 2.17
N ALA A 291 -2.53 -13.67 2.90
CA ALA A 291 -3.33 -14.75 2.34
C ALA A 291 -4.30 -14.28 1.25
N ARG A 292 -4.91 -13.09 1.42
CA ARG A 292 -5.86 -12.53 0.44
C ARG A 292 -5.17 -12.16 -0.88
N SER A 293 -3.97 -11.60 -0.80
CA SER A 293 -3.21 -11.22 -1.99
C SER A 293 -2.78 -12.43 -2.81
N ILE A 294 -2.35 -13.53 -2.16
CA ILE A 294 -2.04 -14.80 -2.85
C ILE A 294 -3.24 -15.33 -3.63
N VAL A 295 -4.45 -15.23 -3.05
CA VAL A 295 -5.69 -15.61 -3.76
C VAL A 295 -5.90 -14.74 -5.00
N GLY A 296 -5.68 -13.43 -4.92
CA GLY A 296 -5.74 -12.51 -6.06
C GLY A 296 -4.78 -12.86 -7.20
N VAL A 297 -3.54 -13.25 -6.87
CA VAL A 297 -2.56 -13.70 -7.87
C VAL A 297 -2.97 -15.03 -8.50
N ARG A 298 -3.56 -15.94 -7.72
CA ARG A 298 -4.09 -17.20 -8.25
C ARG A 298 -5.26 -16.96 -9.21
N GLU A 299 -6.12 -16.00 -8.91
CA GLU A 299 -7.18 -15.57 -9.81
C GLU A 299 -6.60 -14.98 -11.10
N ALA A 300 -5.58 -14.12 -11.02
CA ALA A 300 -4.87 -13.61 -12.19
C ALA A 300 -4.27 -14.71 -13.08
N ALA A 301 -3.59 -15.70 -12.48
CA ALA A 301 -3.08 -16.86 -13.22
C ALA A 301 -4.21 -17.65 -13.90
N SER A 302 -5.33 -17.86 -13.19
CA SER A 302 -6.51 -18.53 -13.77
C SER A 302 -7.11 -17.74 -14.94
N LEU A 303 -7.08 -16.41 -14.90
CA LEU A 303 -7.54 -15.56 -16.01
C LEU A 303 -6.63 -15.74 -17.24
N LEU A 304 -5.33 -15.92 -17.08
CA LEU A 304 -4.40 -16.19 -18.20
C LEU A 304 -4.67 -17.55 -18.87
N GLY A 305 -5.24 -18.52 -18.14
CA GLY A 305 -5.80 -19.76 -18.68
C GLY A 305 -5.31 -21.01 -17.96
N GLU A 306 -5.84 -22.17 -18.36
CA GLU A 306 -5.60 -23.47 -17.70
C GLU A 306 -4.12 -23.93 -17.70
N ASN A 307 -3.31 -23.39 -18.61
CA ASN A 307 -1.88 -23.71 -18.72
C ASN A 307 -1.01 -22.88 -17.75
N TRP A 308 -1.62 -22.01 -16.94
CA TRP A 308 -0.94 -21.19 -15.96
C TRP A 308 -1.11 -21.72 -14.53
N GLU A 309 0.00 -21.89 -13.85
CA GLU A 309 0.05 -22.24 -12.43
C GLU A 309 0.36 -21.02 -11.57
N CYS A 310 -0.23 -20.97 -10.37
CA CYS A 310 0.17 -20.04 -9.32
C CYS A 310 0.77 -20.81 -8.13
N VAL A 311 2.02 -20.49 -7.80
CA VAL A 311 2.71 -20.96 -6.60
C VAL A 311 2.73 -19.81 -5.59
N GLY A 312 1.86 -19.91 -4.58
CA GLY A 312 1.83 -18.97 -3.47
C GLY A 312 2.89 -19.31 -2.43
N VAL A 313 3.79 -18.38 -2.16
CA VAL A 313 4.87 -18.52 -1.18
C VAL A 313 4.63 -17.51 -0.06
N GLY A 314 4.15 -18.02 1.08
CA GLY A 314 3.85 -17.20 2.26
C GLY A 314 5.13 -16.81 3.01
N ILE A 315 5.30 -15.54 3.36
CA ILE A 315 6.39 -15.08 4.24
C ILE A 315 5.83 -14.70 5.60
N SER A 316 6.23 -15.44 6.65
CA SER A 316 5.86 -15.10 8.03
C SER A 316 6.75 -15.83 9.06
N PRO A 317 7.33 -15.10 10.04
CA PRO A 317 8.09 -15.72 11.12
C PRO A 317 7.21 -16.54 12.10
N GLY A 318 5.88 -16.39 12.07
CA GLY A 318 4.97 -17.13 12.93
C GLY A 318 3.61 -16.45 13.19
N GLY A 319 2.93 -16.92 14.25
CA GLY A 319 1.69 -16.31 14.75
C GLY A 319 0.45 -16.52 13.86
N PRO A 320 -0.63 -15.77 14.13
CA PRO A 320 -1.91 -15.90 13.41
C PRO A 320 -1.78 -15.71 11.89
N LYS A 321 -0.86 -14.84 11.45
CA LYS A 321 -0.58 -14.58 10.03
C LYS A 321 -0.06 -15.83 9.32
N LYS A 322 0.86 -16.57 9.94
CA LYS A 322 1.34 -17.86 9.41
C LYS A 322 0.19 -18.86 9.25
N LEU A 323 -0.66 -19.00 10.25
CA LEU A 323 -1.83 -19.90 10.20
C LEU A 323 -2.82 -19.52 9.09
N ALA A 324 -2.95 -18.23 8.77
CA ALA A 324 -3.77 -17.78 7.65
C ALA A 324 -3.12 -18.11 6.29
N LEU A 325 -1.80 -17.91 6.17
CA LEU A 325 -1.03 -18.24 4.97
C LEU A 325 -1.02 -19.75 4.68
N GLU A 326 -0.86 -20.60 5.68
CA GLU A 326 -0.84 -22.07 5.53
C GLU A 326 -2.14 -22.64 4.92
N LYS A 327 -3.23 -21.88 4.94
CA LYS A 327 -4.51 -22.29 4.31
C LYS A 327 -4.55 -22.06 2.81
N VAL A 328 -3.72 -21.17 2.27
CA VAL A 328 -3.82 -20.69 0.88
C VAL A 328 -2.51 -20.71 0.10
N ALA A 329 -1.37 -20.61 0.79
CA ALA A 329 -0.05 -20.69 0.20
C ALA A 329 0.32 -22.16 -0.04
N ASN A 330 1.08 -22.41 -1.10
CA ASN A 330 1.64 -23.72 -1.38
C ASN A 330 2.72 -24.07 -0.35
N ARG A 331 3.51 -23.08 0.05
CA ARG A 331 4.59 -23.19 1.05
C ARG A 331 4.67 -21.90 1.88
N VAL A 332 5.12 -22.01 3.13
CA VAL A 332 5.30 -20.85 4.02
C VAL A 332 6.70 -20.90 4.63
N TYR A 333 7.42 -19.79 4.53
CA TYR A 333 8.80 -19.64 5.01
C TYR A 333 8.88 -18.52 6.06
N PRO A 334 9.85 -18.62 6.99
CA PRO A 334 10.04 -17.57 8.00
C PRO A 334 10.63 -16.28 7.44
N SER A 335 11.34 -16.33 6.31
CA SER A 335 11.89 -15.16 5.62
C SER A 335 11.88 -15.32 4.09
N VAL A 336 11.99 -14.21 3.37
CA VAL A 336 12.11 -14.20 1.90
C VAL A 336 13.40 -14.88 1.42
N ASN A 337 14.48 -14.84 2.21
CA ASN A 337 15.74 -15.48 1.82
C ASN A 337 15.62 -17.01 1.88
N ASP A 338 14.98 -17.54 2.93
CA ASP A 338 14.70 -18.99 3.02
C ASP A 338 13.77 -19.46 1.90
N ALA A 339 12.81 -18.60 1.53
CA ALA A 339 11.90 -18.86 0.43
C ALA A 339 12.61 -18.93 -0.92
N ILE A 340 13.45 -17.94 -1.24
CA ILE A 340 14.28 -17.94 -2.46
C ILE A 340 15.15 -19.20 -2.51
N ASP A 341 15.75 -19.59 -1.38
CA ASP A 341 16.60 -20.77 -1.33
C ASP A 341 15.81 -22.08 -1.56
N GLY A 342 14.61 -22.20 -0.99
CA GLY A 342 13.76 -23.37 -1.13
C GLY A 342 12.96 -23.45 -2.45
N GLU A 343 12.70 -22.33 -3.11
CA GLU A 343 11.91 -22.29 -4.35
C GLU A 343 12.76 -22.31 -5.62
N LEU A 344 13.98 -21.74 -5.58
CA LEU A 344 14.79 -21.56 -6.78
C LEU A 344 15.98 -22.50 -6.89
N ASN A 345 16.42 -23.10 -5.78
CA ASN A 345 17.50 -24.10 -5.76
C ASN A 345 16.98 -25.55 -5.61
N ALA A 346 15.67 -25.76 -5.75
CA ALA A 346 15.02 -27.08 -5.63
C ALA A 346 14.86 -27.80 -6.96
#